data_AF-A0A527W948-F1
#
_entry.id   AF-A0A527W948-F1
#
_cell.length_a   1.000
_cell.length_b   1.000
_cell.length_c   1.000
_cell.angle_alpha   90.00
_cell.angle_beta   90.00
_cell.angle_gamma   90.00
#
_symmetry.space_group_name_H-M   'P 1'
#
loop_
_entity.id
_entity.type
_entity.pdbx_description
1 polymer ?
#
loop_
_entity_poly.entity_id
_entity_poly.type
_entity_poly.pdbx_seq_one_letter_code
_entity_poly.pdbx_strand_id
1 'polypeptide(L)' 'MIAVIFEVEPAEGKRDAYLGIAAELRPLLESIDGFISVERFQSLTDPKRV' A
#
# COMPACT_ATOMS: atom_id res chain seq x y z
N MET A 1 15.89 12.58 1.09
CA MET A 1 14.52 12.09 1.38
C MET A 1 13.83 11.88 0.04
N ILE A 2 13.24 10.71 -0.18
CA ILE A 2 12.56 10.36 -1.44
C ILE A 2 11.14 9.91 -1.07
N ALA A 3 10.13 10.40 -1.80
CA ALA A 3 8.76 9.93 -1.71
C ALA A 3 8.38 9.23 -3.01
N VAL A 4 7.73 8.06 -2.90
CA VAL A 4 7.20 7.31 -4.04
C VAL A 4 5.69 7.22 -3.87
N ILE A 5 4.96 7.66 -4.88
CA ILE A 5 3.49 7.67 -4.90
C ILE A 5 3.05 6.96 -6.17
N PHE A 6 2.13 6.02 -6.03
CA PHE A 6 1.53 5.30 -7.14
C PHE A 6 0.08 4.93 -6.80
N GLU A 7 -0.69 4.63 -7.84
CA GLU A 7 -2.06 4.11 -7.73
C GLU A 7 -2.06 2.68 -8.28
N VAL A 8 -2.76 1.77 -7.61
CA VAL A 8 -2.88 0.37 -8.03
C VAL A 8 -4.33 -0.07 -8.08
N GLU A 9 -4.67 -0.86 -9.08
CA GLU A 9 -5.95 -1.59 -9.15
C GLU A 9 -5.66 -3.08 -8.87
N PRO A 10 -6.04 -3.61 -7.68
CA PRO A 10 -5.92 -5.04 -7.41
C PRO A 10 -6.80 -5.84 -8.36
N ALA A 11 -6.33 -7.03 -8.75
CA ALA A 11 -7.12 -7.95 -9.55
C ALA A 11 -8.47 -8.28 -8.89
N GLU A 12 -9.46 -8.64 -9.70
CA GLU A 12 -10.81 -8.94 -9.22
C GLU A 12 -10.81 -9.99 -8.10
N GLY A 13 -11.48 -9.69 -6.99
CA GLY A 13 -11.53 -10.55 -5.79
C GLY A 13 -10.22 -10.65 -5.00
N LYS A 14 -9.17 -9.87 -5.34
CA LYS A 14 -7.86 -9.92 -4.67
C LYS A 14 -7.55 -8.72 -3.78
N ARG A 15 -8.50 -7.81 -3.61
CA ARG A 15 -8.33 -6.61 -2.77
C ARG A 15 -7.90 -6.97 -1.33
N ASP A 16 -8.61 -7.89 -0.68
CA ASP A 16 -8.31 -8.24 0.70
C ASP A 16 -6.95 -8.94 0.84
N ALA A 17 -6.60 -9.79 -0.13
CA ALA A 17 -5.29 -10.43 -0.18
C ALA A 17 -4.16 -9.40 -0.36
N TYR A 18 -4.35 -8.41 -1.23
CA TYR A 18 -3.42 -7.30 -1.41
C TYR A 18 -3.25 -6.48 -0.12
N LEU A 19 -4.36 -6.12 0.54
CA LEU A 19 -4.32 -5.36 1.79
C LEU A 19 -3.72 -6.17 2.95
N GLY A 20 -3.94 -7.50 2.99
CA GLY A 20 -3.31 -8.41 3.94
C GLY A 20 -1.79 -8.43 3.79
N ILE A 21 -1.28 -8.63 2.58
CA ILE A 21 0.16 -8.57 2.29
C ILE A 21 0.74 -7.21 2.68
N ALA A 22 0.02 -6.12 2.36
CA ALA A 22 0.42 -4.76 2.72
C ALA A 22 0.56 -4.56 4.24
N ALA A 23 -0.32 -5.17 5.04
CA ALA A 23 -0.25 -5.12 6.49
C ALA A 23 0.95 -5.91 7.04
N GLU A 24 1.24 -7.09 6.48
CA GLU A 24 2.39 -7.91 6.85
C GLU A 24 3.73 -7.25 6.48
N LEU A 25 3.79 -6.50 5.38
CA LEU A 25 4.99 -5.78 4.96
C LEU A 25 5.36 -4.62 5.87
N ARG A 26 4.39 -3.96 6.50
CA ARG A 26 4.63 -2.76 7.32
C ARG A 26 5.70 -2.96 8.40
N PRO A 27 5.62 -3.96 9.30
CA PRO A 27 6.65 -4.17 10.32
C PRO A 27 8.02 -4.51 9.73
N LEU A 28 8.08 -5.12 8.54
CA LEU A 28 9.34 -5.38 7.84
C LEU A 28 9.98 -4.08 7.35
N LEU A 29 9.17 -3.16 6.81
CA LEU A 29 9.64 -1.85 6.34
C LEU A 29 10.14 -0.97 7.48
N GLU A 30 9.50 -1.03 8.65
CA GLU A 30 9.91 -0.29 9.85
C GLU A 30 11.32 -0.66 10.34
N SER A 31 11.85 -1.83 9.95
CA SER A 31 13.21 -2.25 10.27
C SER A 31 14.29 -1.72 9.31
N ILE A 32 13.90 -1.09 8.20
CA ILE A 32 14.83 -0.63 7.15
C ILE A 32 15.37 0.74 7.52
N ASP A 33 16.70 0.89 7.53
CA ASP A 33 17.35 2.17 7.77
C ASP A 33 16.91 3.22 6.74
N GLY A 34 16.49 4.38 7.24
CA GLY A 34 15.94 5.47 6.43
C GLY A 34 14.46 5.33 6.02
N PHE A 35 13.75 4.27 6.44
CA PHE A 35 12.29 4.22 6.30
C PHE A 35 11.62 5.26 7.22
N ILE A 36 10.68 6.03 6.67
CA ILE A 36 9.95 7.06 7.41
C ILE A 36 8.51 6.62 7.64
N SER A 37 7.76 6.37 6.56
CA SER A 37 6.36 5.94 6.65
C SER A 37 5.88 5.29 5.35
N VAL A 38 4.76 4.58 5.43
CA VAL A 38 3.98 4.10 4.28
C VAL A 38 2.51 4.31 4.57
N GLU A 39 1.79 4.93 3.64
CA GLU A 39 0.37 5.21 3.74
C GLU A 39 -0.34 4.75 2.47
N ARG A 40 -1.61 4.38 2.60
CA ARG A 40 -2.46 3.90 1.51
C ARG A 40 -3.81 4.55 1.64
N PHE A 41 -4.38 4.98 0.52
CA PHE A 41 -5.64 5.71 0.50
C PHE A 41 -6.57 5.09 -0.53
N GLN A 42 -7.85 5.00 -0.20
CA GLN A 42 -8.84 4.61 -1.20
C GLN A 42 -9.06 5.78 -2.17
N SER A 43 -8.95 5.53 -3.48
CA SER A 43 -9.35 6.52 -4.49
C SER A 43 -10.81 6.93 -4.30
N LEU A 44 -11.07 8.24 -4.39
CA LEU A 44 -12.38 8.84 -4.20
C LEU A 44 -13.29 8.70 -5.43
N THR A 45 -12.68 8.53 -6.61
CA THR A 45 -13.40 8.46 -7.90
C THR A 45 -13.54 7.03 -8.41
N ASP A 46 -12.69 6.11 -7.96
CA ASP A 46 -12.73 4.71 -8.37
C ASP A 46 -12.49 3.78 -7.17
N PRO A 47 -13.53 3.09 -6.65
CA PRO A 47 -13.40 2.21 -5.49
C PRO A 47 -12.48 1.00 -5.71
N LYS A 48 -12.10 0.71 -6.97
CA LYS A 48 -11.17 -0.38 -7.28
C LYS A 48 -9.71 0.01 -7.09
N ARG A 49 -9.39 1.30 -6.98
CA ARG A 49 -8.01 1.79 -6.91
C ARG A 49 -7.59 2.18 -5.50
N VAL A 50 -6.36 1.86 -5.13
CA VAL A 50 -5.73 2.12 -3.82
C VAL A 50 -4.36 2.76 -4.02
#